data_AF-A0A496P261-F1
#
_entry.id   AF-A0A496P261-F1
#
_cell.length_a   1.000
_cell.length_b   1.000
_cell.length_c   1.000
_cell.angle_alpha   90.00
_cell.angle_beta   90.00
_cell.angle_gamma   90.00
#
_symmetry.space_group_name_H-M   'P 1'
#
loop_
_entity.id
_entity.type
_entity.pdbx_description
1 polymer ?
#
loop_
_entity_poly.entity_id
_entity_poly.type
_entity_poly.pdbx_seq_one_letter_code
_entity_poly.pdbx_strand_id
1 'polypeptide(L)' 'LVHISQLKDGFVSDPSEVVKLHQQVKVKIIEIDTERKRIALSMVIN' A
#
# COMPACT_ATOMS: atom_id res chain seq x y z
N LEU A 1 -6.16 3.26 0.05
CA LEU A 1 -5.20 3.47 1.17
C LEU A 1 -4.37 2.19 1.28
N VAL A 2 -3.04 2.29 1.32
CA VAL A 2 -2.14 1.12 1.44
C VAL A 2 -1.98 0.80 2.92
N HIS A 3 -2.24 -0.43 3.32
CA HIS A 3 -2.03 -0.87 4.70
C HIS A 3 -0.53 -1.08 4.98
N ILE A 4 -0.06 -0.89 6.23
CA ILE A 4 1.37 -1.02 6.57
C ILE A 4 1.95 -2.39 6.21
N SER A 5 1.16 -3.46 6.40
CA SER A 5 1.55 -4.84 6.03
C SER A 5 1.59 -5.08 4.52
N GLN A 6 1.15 -4.11 3.72
CA GLN A 6 1.10 -4.17 2.26
C GLN A 6 2.16 -3.26 1.64
N LEU A 7 3.12 -2.75 2.43
CA LEU A 7 4.22 -1.90 1.95
C LEU A 7 5.41 -2.70 1.41
N LYS A 8 5.70 -3.85 2.02
CA LYS A 8 6.86 -4.70 1.68
C LYS A 8 6.63 -6.13 2.22
N ASP A 9 7.27 -7.12 1.61
CA ASP A 9 7.38 -8.47 2.18
C ASP A 9 8.20 -8.46 3.48
N GLY A 10 7.59 -9.00 4.55
CA GLY A 10 8.18 -9.07 5.89
C GLY A 10 7.52 -8.12 6.89
N PHE A 11 8.10 -8.04 8.09
CA PHE A 11 7.60 -7.15 9.13
C PHE A 11 8.12 -5.72 8.93
N VAL A 12 7.22 -4.74 8.97
CA VAL A 12 7.52 -3.32 8.88
C VAL A 12 7.09 -2.66 10.19
N SER A 13 8.07 -2.18 10.97
CA SER A 13 7.83 -1.42 12.20
C SER A 13 7.56 0.06 11.94
N ASP A 14 8.27 0.65 10.97
CA ASP A 14 8.11 2.06 10.60
C ASP A 14 7.91 2.18 9.08
N PRO A 15 6.77 2.71 8.59
CA PRO A 15 6.53 2.92 7.18
C PRO A 15 7.54 3.89 6.53
N SER A 16 8.16 4.79 7.31
CA SER A 16 9.13 5.78 6.83
C SER A 16 10.43 5.16 6.32
N GLU A 17 10.75 3.93 6.76
CA GLU A 17 11.88 3.17 6.25
C GLU A 17 11.64 2.63 4.83
N VAL A 18 10.37 2.45 4.46
CA VAL A 18 9.97 1.84 3.19
C VAL A 18 9.56 2.88 2.16
N VAL A 19 8.91 3.97 2.60
CA VAL A 19 8.41 5.02 1.72
C VAL A 19 8.82 6.41 2.18
N LYS A 20 9.10 7.29 1.22
CA LYS A 20 9.41 8.70 1.45
C LYS A 20 8.31 9.60 0.88
N LEU A 21 8.17 10.79 1.47
CA LEU A 21 7.32 11.85 0.91
C LEU A 21 7.75 12.16 -0.53
N HIS A 22 6.77 12.26 -1.43
CA HIS A 22 6.94 12.47 -2.88
C HIS A 22 7.56 11.30 -3.66
N GLN A 23 7.77 10.14 -3.04
CA GLN A 23 8.21 8.95 -3.76
C GLN A 23 7.10 8.44 -4.67
N GLN A 24 7.39 8.30 -5.97
CA GLN A 24 6.51 7.58 -6.88
C GLN A 24 6.67 6.08 -6.63
N VAL A 25 5.56 5.40 -6.34
CA VAL A 25 5.52 3.96 -6.09
C VAL A 25 4.59 3.27 -7.07
N LYS A 26 4.95 2.05 -7.46
CA LYS A 26 4.04 1.18 -8.19
C LYS A 26 3.17 0.44 -7.18
N VAL A 27 1.86 0.47 -7.42
CA VAL A 27 0.86 -0.19 -6.57
C VAL A 27 -0.07 -1.03 -7.43
N LYS A 28 -0.61 -2.08 -6.82
CA LYS A 28 -1.66 -2.93 -7.38
C LYS A 28 -2.98 -2.64 -6.65
N ILE A 29 -4.07 -2.66 -7.41
CA ILE A 29 -5.42 -2.57 -6.86
C ILE A 29 -5.79 -3.95 -6.30
N ILE A 30 -6.16 -4.01 -5.03
CA ILE A 30 -6.59 -5.24 -4.38
C ILE A 30 -8.11 -5.32 -4.34
N GLU A 31 -8.76 -4.21 -4.04
CA GLU A 31 -10.21 -4.15 -3.87
C GLU A 31 -10.73 -2.77 -4.25
N ILE A 32 -11.92 -2.75 -4.83
CA ILE A 32 -12.66 -1.54 -5.16
C ILE A 32 -14.02 -1.65 -4.50
N ASP A 33 -14.25 -0.83 -3.48
CA ASP A 33 -15.55 -0.67 -2.84
C ASP A 33 -16.22 0.59 -3.39
N THR A 34 -17.13 0.38 -4.35
CA THR A 34 -17.84 1.46 -5.04
C THR A 34 -18.90 2.10 -4.17
N GLU A 35 -19.50 1.35 -3.23
CA GLU A 35 -20.54 1.86 -2.34
C GLU A 35 -19.95 2.87 -1.35
N ARG A 36 -18.78 2.56 -0.79
CA ARG A 36 -18.06 3.43 0.14
C ARG A 36 -17.08 4.37 -0.54
N LYS A 37 -16.93 4.29 -1.87
CA LYS A 37 -15.96 5.04 -2.68
C LYS A 37 -14.53 4.88 -2.18
N ARG A 38 -14.14 3.65 -1.84
CA ARG A 38 -12.81 3.32 -1.31
C ARG A 38 -12.08 2.38 -2.25
N ILE A 39 -10.77 2.57 -2.35
CA ILE A 39 -9.89 1.71 -3.12
C ILE A 39 -8.79 1.21 -2.20
N ALA A 40 -8.67 -0.12 -2.09
CA ALA A 40 -7.59 -0.78 -1.38
C ALA A 40 -6.42 -1.02 -2.34
N LEU A 41 -5.22 -0.65 -1.90
CA LEU A 41 -4.01 -0.69 -2.70
C LEU A 41 -2.93 -1.49 -1.96
N SER A 42 -2.06 -2.16 -2.70
CA SER A 42 -0.88 -2.85 -2.15
C SER A 42 0.36 -2.52 -2.97
N MET A 43 1.53 -2.44 -2.30
CA MET A 43 2.85 -2.33 -2.93
C MET A 43 3.53 -3.70 -3.09
N VAL A 44 3.01 -4.74 -2.44
CA VAL A 44 3.51 -6.11 -2.58
C VAL A 44 2.84 -6.78 -3.77
N ILE A 45 3.63 -7.36 -4.66
CA ILE A 45 3.16 -8.07 -5.85
C ILE A 45 3.71 -9.49 -5.76
N ASN A 46 2.91 -10.40 -5.20
CA ASN A 46 3.05 -11.83 -5.42
C ASN A 46 2.03 -12.29 -6.47
#